data_AF-A0A847EVS5-F1
#
_entry.id   AF-A0A847EVS5-F1
#
_cell.length_a   1.000
_cell.length_b   1.000
_cell.length_c   1.000
_cell.angle_alpha   90.00
_cell.angle_beta   90.00
_cell.angle_gamma   90.00
#
_symmetry.space_group_name_H-M   'P 1'
#
loop_
_entity.id
_entity.type
_entity.pdbx_description
1 polymer ?
#
loop_
_entity_poly.entity_id
_entity_poly.type
_entity_poly.pdbx_seq_one_letter_code
_entity_poly.pdbx_strand_id
1 'polypeptide(L)'
;MTLVIDTKTLTPDTKLAELVRSDLNLLFVLNQFSMPMGFGDKTIGEICQSHGVDTESFLTLLMFHAQPEKPDRERLCRLNAETILTYLKNSHTYFLDYRLPAIKEQLAVALQAHATRSTILQYFEEYETEVREHMDYENEVFFPYVGQLLAGQQPGR
;
A
#
# COMPACT_ATOMS: atom_id res chain seq x y z
N MET A 1 19.35 -9.00 -1.60
CA MET A 1 19.71 -9.39 -0.23
C MET A 1 18.50 -9.10 0.63
N THR A 2 17.62 -10.08 0.78
CA THR A 2 16.35 -9.90 1.49
C THR A 2 16.65 -9.93 2.98
N LEU A 3 16.70 -8.76 3.61
CA LEU A 3 16.65 -8.71 5.07
C LEU A 3 15.20 -9.00 5.44
N VAL A 4 14.98 -10.23 5.87
CA VAL A 4 13.72 -10.69 6.42
C VAL A 4 13.54 -9.95 7.74
N ILE A 5 12.66 -8.97 7.77
CA ILE A 5 12.12 -8.43 9.02
C ILE A 5 11.68 -9.65 9.84
N ASP A 6 12.24 -9.82 11.04
CA ASP A 6 11.82 -10.92 11.91
C ASP A 6 10.42 -10.59 12.43
N THR A 7 9.43 -11.01 11.66
CA THR A 7 7.99 -10.79 11.91
C THR A 7 7.54 -11.35 13.25
N LYS A 8 8.34 -12.21 13.92
CA LYS A 8 8.06 -12.67 15.29
C LYS A 8 8.32 -11.62 16.37
N THR A 9 9.03 -10.54 16.05
CA THR A 9 9.43 -9.50 17.01
C THR A 9 8.73 -8.16 16.79
N LEU A 10 7.91 -8.06 15.75
CA LEU A 10 7.21 -6.81 15.43
C LEU A 10 6.06 -6.58 16.41
N THR A 11 6.21 -5.60 17.28
CA THR A 11 5.24 -5.23 18.31
C THR A 11 4.93 -3.73 18.26
N PRO A 12 3.85 -3.26 18.90
CA PRO A 12 3.58 -1.84 19.06
C PRO A 12 4.75 -1.06 19.68
N ASP A 13 5.57 -1.69 20.53
CA ASP A 13 6.72 -1.07 21.20
C ASP A 13 7.98 -1.00 20.34
N THR A 14 7.97 -1.62 19.15
CA THR A 14 9.11 -1.59 18.23
C THR A 14 9.31 -0.16 17.73
N LYS A 15 10.55 0.34 17.76
CA LYS A 15 10.88 1.66 17.22
C LYS A 15 10.79 1.65 15.69
N LEU A 16 10.03 2.57 15.12
CA LEU A 16 9.85 2.61 13.67
C LEU A 16 11.17 2.92 12.93
N ALA A 17 12.07 3.70 13.55
CA ALA A 17 13.39 4.00 13.01
C ALA A 17 14.30 2.76 12.89
N GLU A 18 14.14 1.75 13.76
CA GLU A 18 14.89 0.50 13.65
C GLU A 18 14.40 -0.34 12.48
N LEU A 19 13.09 -0.34 12.27
CA LEU A 19 12.43 -1.05 11.19
C LEU A 19 12.78 -0.45 9.82
N VAL A 20 12.73 0.88 9.68
CA VAL A 20 13.13 1.55 8.43
C VAL A 20 14.62 1.34 8.10
N ARG A 21 15.47 1.21 9.13
CA ARG A 21 16.91 0.95 8.93
C ARG A 21 17.18 -0.45 8.40
N SER A 22 16.35 -1.44 8.74
CA SER A 22 16.52 -2.82 8.26
C SER A 22 15.97 -3.01 6.84
N ASP A 23 14.90 -2.30 6.47
CA ASP A 23 14.37 -2.30 5.11
C ASP A 23 13.81 -0.92 4.70
N LEU A 24 14.55 -0.23 3.83
CA LEU A 24 14.15 1.07 3.30
C LEU A 24 12.88 0.99 2.44
N ASN A 25 12.51 -0.18 1.92
CA ASN A 25 11.24 -0.33 1.20
C ASN A 25 10.04 -0.12 2.12
N LEU A 26 10.19 -0.22 3.45
CA LEU A 26 9.09 0.09 4.37
C LEU A 26 8.73 1.56 4.42
N LEU A 27 9.63 2.46 3.99
CA LEU A 27 9.26 3.87 3.77
C LEU A 27 8.12 4.00 2.77
N PHE A 28 8.07 3.09 1.80
CA PHE A 28 6.97 3.02 0.84
C PHE A 28 5.65 2.69 1.55
N VAL A 29 5.64 1.66 2.40
CA VAL A 29 4.46 1.24 3.16
C VAL A 29 3.98 2.38 4.08
N LEU A 30 4.91 3.07 4.75
CA LEU A 30 4.58 4.21 5.62
C LEU A 30 3.88 5.35 4.89
N ASN A 31 4.31 5.64 3.66
CA ASN A 31 3.67 6.63 2.82
C ASN A 31 2.20 6.26 2.55
N GLN A 32 1.90 4.97 2.34
CA GLN A 32 0.53 4.52 2.10
C GLN A 32 -0.41 4.69 3.30
N PHE A 33 0.10 4.89 4.51
CA PHE A 33 -0.72 5.22 5.69
C PHE A 33 -0.84 6.73 5.93
N SER A 34 -0.38 7.57 5.01
CA SER A 34 -0.28 9.03 5.20
C SER A 34 0.48 9.41 6.47
N MET A 35 1.41 8.57 6.93
CA MET A 35 2.21 8.88 8.12
C MET A 35 3.30 9.89 7.74
N PRO A 36 3.42 11.02 8.45
CA PRO A 36 4.42 12.03 8.16
C PRO A 36 5.82 11.46 8.35
N MET A 37 6.73 11.86 7.47
CA MET A 37 8.16 11.58 7.63
C MET A 37 8.69 12.30 8.87
N GLY A 38 9.48 11.60 9.70
CA GLY A 38 10.03 12.18 10.94
C GLY A 38 9.53 11.49 12.20
N PHE A 39 9.81 10.19 12.29
CA PHE A 39 9.33 9.32 13.37
C PHE A 39 10.12 9.47 14.68
N GLY A 40 11.36 9.99 14.61
CA GLY A 40 12.25 10.13 15.76
C GLY A 40 12.47 8.80 16.48
N ASP A 41 12.36 8.83 17.81
CA ASP A 41 12.45 7.65 18.68
C ASP A 41 11.08 6.98 18.95
N LYS A 42 10.01 7.40 18.27
CA LYS A 42 8.66 6.90 18.53
C LYS A 42 8.51 5.43 18.14
N THR A 43 7.69 4.72 18.91
CA THR A 43 7.28 3.34 18.62
C THR A 43 6.17 3.30 17.56
N ILE A 44 5.95 2.12 16.99
CA ILE A 44 4.85 1.89 16.02
C ILE A 44 3.50 2.30 16.64
N GLY A 45 3.23 1.88 17.88
CA GLY A 45 1.98 2.18 18.58
C GLY A 45 1.78 3.68 18.79
N GLU A 46 2.82 4.40 19.23
CA GLU A 46 2.76 5.86 19.42
C GLU A 46 2.45 6.60 18.12
N ILE A 47 3.06 6.18 17.01
CA ILE A 47 2.85 6.81 15.71
C ILE A 47 1.45 6.50 15.19
N CYS A 48 1.01 5.25 15.25
CA CYS A 48 -0.33 4.85 14.84
C CYS A 48 -1.40 5.63 15.62
N GLN A 49 -1.24 5.71 16.95
CA GLN A 49 -2.15 6.46 17.81
C GLN A 49 -2.17 7.96 17.47
N SER A 50 -1.01 8.58 17.24
CA SER A 50 -0.95 10.01 16.89
C SER A 50 -1.56 10.37 15.52
N HIS A 51 -1.78 9.39 14.65
CA HIS A 51 -2.35 9.58 13.31
C HIS A 51 -3.71 8.90 13.12
N GLY A 52 -4.30 8.35 14.18
CA GLY A 52 -5.60 7.67 14.10
C GLY A 52 -5.58 6.40 13.24
N VAL A 53 -4.43 5.73 13.15
CA VAL A 53 -4.28 4.46 12.43
C VAL A 53 -4.44 3.30 13.42
N ASP A 54 -5.21 2.28 13.04
CA ASP A 54 -5.32 1.06 13.83
C ASP A 54 -3.98 0.31 13.85
N THR A 55 -3.41 0.16 15.05
CA THR A 55 -2.04 -0.38 15.23
C THR A 55 -1.95 -1.84 14.79
N GLU A 56 -2.97 -2.66 15.06
CA GLU A 56 -2.99 -4.07 14.66
C GLU A 56 -3.07 -4.22 13.14
N SER A 57 -3.88 -3.40 12.48
CA SER A 57 -3.99 -3.38 11.02
C SER A 57 -2.68 -2.97 10.37
N PHE A 58 -2.04 -1.93 10.90
CA PHE A 58 -0.75 -1.47 10.44
C PHE A 58 0.34 -2.55 10.59
N LEU A 59 0.46 -3.18 11.77
CA LEU A 59 1.40 -4.28 12.00
C LEU A 59 1.14 -5.48 11.09
N THR A 60 -0.13 -5.82 10.86
CA THR A 60 -0.52 -6.92 9.97
C THR A 60 -0.10 -6.62 8.52
N LEU A 61 -0.33 -5.40 8.05
CA LEU A 61 0.06 -4.98 6.70
C LEU A 61 1.58 -4.89 6.53
N LEU A 62 2.33 -4.43 7.54
CA LEU A 62 3.80 -4.49 7.55
C LEU A 62 4.31 -5.93 7.48
N MET A 63 3.74 -6.84 8.26
CA MET A 63 4.12 -8.25 8.23
C MET A 63 3.80 -8.91 6.90
N PHE A 64 2.65 -8.57 6.30
CA PHE A 64 2.29 -9.06 4.97
C PHE A 64 3.26 -8.53 3.90
N HIS A 65 3.69 -7.27 3.98
CA HIS A 65 4.70 -6.73 3.09
C HIS A 65 6.05 -7.45 3.22
N ALA A 66 6.46 -7.77 4.45
CA ALA A 66 7.69 -8.50 4.74
C ALA A 66 7.65 -9.97 4.28
N GLN A 67 6.49 -10.62 4.39
CA GLN A 67 6.29 -12.05 4.14
C GLN A 67 4.99 -12.32 3.37
N PRO A 68 4.91 -11.93 2.08
CA PRO A 68 3.67 -12.03 1.30
C PRO A 68 3.20 -13.48 1.11
N GLU A 69 4.12 -14.44 1.12
CA GLU A 69 3.85 -15.87 0.93
C GLU A 69 3.18 -16.55 2.15
N LYS A 70 3.09 -15.87 3.29
CA LYS A 70 2.56 -16.44 4.55
C LYS A 70 1.55 -15.51 5.23
N PRO A 71 0.41 -15.21 4.59
CA PRO A 71 -0.63 -14.39 5.21
C PRO A 71 -1.26 -15.11 6.40
N ASP A 72 -1.28 -14.45 7.55
CA ASP A 72 -2.07 -14.87 8.70
C ASP A 72 -3.54 -14.50 8.46
N ARG A 73 -4.33 -15.49 8.03
CA ARG A 73 -5.74 -15.30 7.69
C ARG A 73 -6.58 -14.82 8.87
N GLU A 74 -6.26 -15.20 10.10
CA GLU A 74 -7.02 -14.73 11.27
C GLU A 74 -6.76 -13.25 11.55
N ARG A 75 -5.51 -12.79 11.35
CA ARG A 75 -5.21 -11.36 11.47
C ARG A 75 -5.83 -10.55 10.34
N LEU A 76 -5.86 -11.08 9.12
CA LEU A 76 -6.56 -10.42 8.00
C LEU A 76 -8.05 -10.20 8.29
N CYS A 77 -8.72 -11.15 8.96
CA CYS A 77 -10.13 -11.00 9.34
C CYS A 77 -10.38 -9.95 10.44
N ARG A 78 -9.32 -9.49 11.13
CA ARG A 78 -9.41 -8.51 12.23
C ARG A 78 -9.02 -7.10 11.80
N LEU A 79 -8.69 -6.90 10.53
CA LEU A 79 -8.30 -5.59 10.03
C LEU A 79 -9.44 -4.58 10.14
N ASN A 80 -9.08 -3.38 10.56
CA ASN A 80 -9.98 -2.23 10.57
C ASN A 80 -10.24 -1.78 9.13
N ALA A 81 -11.50 -1.82 8.71
CA ALA A 81 -11.88 -1.52 7.33
C ALA A 81 -11.52 -0.09 6.92
N GLU A 82 -11.71 0.92 7.78
CA GLU A 82 -11.35 2.31 7.48
C GLU A 82 -9.84 2.46 7.22
N THR A 83 -9.02 1.79 8.02
CA THR A 83 -7.56 1.76 7.86
C THR A 83 -7.17 1.14 6.52
N ILE A 84 -7.81 0.03 6.13
CA ILE A 84 -7.58 -0.62 4.83
C ILE A 84 -8.01 0.30 3.68
N LEU A 85 -9.19 0.91 3.76
CA LEU A 85 -9.68 1.79 2.70
C LEU A 85 -8.73 2.96 2.46
N THR A 86 -8.23 3.58 3.53
CA THR A 86 -7.22 4.64 3.44
C THR A 86 -5.93 4.13 2.80
N TYR A 87 -5.42 2.97 3.26
CA TYR A 87 -4.22 2.36 2.71
C TYR A 87 -4.34 2.06 1.21
N LEU A 88 -5.46 1.48 0.77
CA LEU A 88 -5.71 1.16 -0.64
C LEU A 88 -5.84 2.42 -1.49
N LYS A 89 -6.60 3.43 -1.04
CA LYS A 89 -6.73 4.72 -1.75
C LYS A 89 -5.38 5.39 -1.98
N ASN A 90 -4.56 5.48 -0.93
CA ASN A 90 -3.22 6.05 -1.04
C ASN A 90 -2.34 5.22 -1.98
N SER A 91 -2.46 3.89 -1.92
CA SER A 91 -1.75 2.99 -2.83
C SER A 91 -2.16 3.24 -4.28
N HIS A 92 -3.44 3.45 -4.56
CA HIS A 92 -3.92 3.80 -5.90
C HIS A 92 -3.28 5.10 -6.40
N THR A 93 -3.30 6.16 -5.59
CA THR A 93 -2.64 7.43 -5.94
C THR A 93 -1.17 7.22 -6.29
N TYR A 94 -0.42 6.48 -5.46
CA TYR A 94 0.98 6.19 -5.75
C TYR A 94 1.16 5.41 -7.06
N PHE A 95 0.34 4.37 -7.29
CA PHE A 95 0.47 3.54 -8.48
C PHE A 95 0.17 4.31 -9.76
N LEU A 96 -0.95 5.04 -9.77
CA LEU A 96 -1.45 5.76 -10.93
C LEU A 96 -0.63 7.01 -11.25
N ASP A 97 -0.18 7.75 -10.24
CA ASP A 97 0.45 9.06 -10.46
C ASP A 97 1.98 8.98 -10.51
N TYR A 98 2.57 7.90 -9.97
CA TYR A 98 4.02 7.78 -9.86
C TYR A 98 4.56 6.46 -10.43
N ARG A 99 4.07 5.31 -9.96
CA ARG A 99 4.72 4.02 -10.27
C ARG A 99 4.55 3.61 -11.73
N LEU A 100 3.33 3.63 -12.26
CA LEU A 100 3.06 3.26 -13.64
C LEU A 100 3.73 4.22 -14.64
N PRO A 101 3.65 5.56 -14.47
CA PRO A 101 4.42 6.50 -15.28
C PRO A 101 5.93 6.22 -15.27
N ALA A 102 6.51 5.96 -14.10
CA ALA A 102 7.94 5.65 -13.99
C ALA A 102 8.34 4.36 -14.71
N ILE A 103 7.52 3.30 -14.62
CA ILE A 103 7.76 2.06 -15.37
C ILE A 103 7.68 2.31 -16.87
N LYS A 104 6.68 3.08 -17.33
CA LYS A 104 6.52 3.45 -18.74
C LYS A 104 7.76 4.18 -19.28
N GLU A 105 8.29 5.15 -18.54
CA GLU A 105 9.52 5.86 -18.90
C GLU A 105 10.72 4.92 -18.97
N GLN A 106 10.89 4.05 -17.96
CA GLN A 106 11.97 3.07 -17.93
C GLN A 106 11.89 2.08 -19.10
N LEU A 107 10.69 1.61 -19.45
CA LEU A 107 10.45 0.76 -20.62
C LEU A 107 10.80 1.50 -21.91
N ALA A 108 10.39 2.77 -22.05
CA ALA A 108 10.67 3.57 -23.24
C ALA A 108 12.18 3.78 -23.47
N VAL A 109 12.94 3.97 -22.40
CA VAL A 109 14.41 4.07 -22.43
C VAL A 109 15.05 2.73 -22.77
N ALA A 110 14.67 1.66 -22.05
CA ALA A 110 15.24 0.33 -22.25
C ALA A 110 14.99 -0.22 -23.66
N LEU A 111 13.85 0.14 -24.27
CA LEU A 111 13.44 -0.36 -25.58
C LEU A 111 13.85 0.52 -26.76
N GLN A 112 14.63 1.59 -26.56
CA GLN A 112 14.84 2.65 -27.55
C GLN A 112 15.21 2.17 -28.97
N ALA A 113 16.04 1.12 -29.08
CA ALA A 113 16.49 0.53 -30.34
C ALA A 113 15.90 -0.87 -30.64
N HIS A 114 14.92 -1.33 -29.86
CA HIS A 114 14.33 -2.65 -30.00
C HIS A 114 13.18 -2.65 -31.01
N ALA A 115 13.15 -3.64 -31.91
CA ALA A 115 12.11 -3.77 -32.94
C ALA A 115 10.69 -3.93 -32.36
N THR A 116 10.56 -4.45 -31.13
CA THR A 116 9.29 -4.68 -30.43
C THR A 116 8.84 -3.50 -29.56
N ARG A 117 9.56 -2.37 -29.59
CA ARG A 117 9.31 -1.21 -28.73
C ARG A 117 7.85 -0.75 -28.79
N SER A 118 7.30 -0.57 -29.98
CA SER A 118 5.93 -0.08 -30.17
C SER A 118 4.90 -1.04 -29.57
N THR A 119 5.06 -2.35 -29.82
CA THR A 119 4.15 -3.38 -29.31
C THR A 119 4.15 -3.43 -27.79
N ILE A 120 5.33 -3.40 -27.16
CA ILE A 120 5.43 -3.47 -25.69
C ILE A 120 4.88 -2.20 -25.05
N LEU A 121 5.17 -1.02 -25.60
CA LEU A 121 4.65 0.23 -25.06
C LEU A 121 3.13 0.33 -25.22
N GLN A 122 2.57 -0.09 -26.36
CA GLN A 122 1.12 -0.13 -26.55
C GLN A 122 0.45 -1.06 -25.54
N TYR A 123 0.98 -2.28 -25.36
CA TYR A 123 0.46 -3.21 -24.36
C TYR A 123 0.51 -2.62 -22.95
N PHE A 124 1.59 -1.90 -22.60
CA PHE A 124 1.70 -1.26 -21.30
C PHE A 124 0.69 -0.11 -21.12
N GLU A 125 0.38 0.64 -22.18
CA GLU A 125 -0.66 1.69 -22.16
C GLU A 125 -2.07 1.11 -21.97
N GLU A 126 -2.37 0.00 -22.63
CA GLU A 126 -3.62 -0.73 -22.44
C GLU A 126 -3.73 -1.23 -20.99
N TYR A 127 -2.66 -1.83 -20.47
CA TYR A 127 -2.59 -2.25 -19.06
C TYR A 127 -2.78 -1.08 -18.07
N GLU A 128 -2.13 0.07 -18.29
CA GLU A 128 -2.30 1.25 -17.45
C GLU A 128 -3.75 1.73 -17.44
N THR A 129 -4.42 1.68 -18.59
CA THR A 129 -5.83 2.05 -18.73
C THR A 129 -6.74 1.13 -17.92
N GLU A 130 -6.59 -0.19 -18.06
CA GLU A 130 -7.38 -1.17 -17.31
C GLU A 130 -7.20 -1.02 -15.79
N VAL A 131 -5.96 -0.83 -15.33
CA VAL A 131 -5.66 -0.62 -13.91
C VAL A 131 -6.30 0.66 -13.40
N ARG A 132 -6.24 1.75 -14.18
CA ARG A 132 -6.86 3.02 -13.83
C ARG A 132 -8.37 2.89 -13.72
N GLU A 133 -9.03 2.30 -14.72
CA GLU A 133 -10.48 2.07 -14.68
C GLU A 133 -10.92 1.25 -13.46
N HIS A 134 -10.17 0.20 -13.12
CA HIS A 134 -10.44 -0.61 -11.93
C HIS A 134 -10.30 0.20 -10.64
N MET A 135 -9.17 0.89 -10.46
CA MET A 135 -8.89 1.66 -9.25
C MET A 135 -9.83 2.87 -9.10
N ASP A 136 -10.24 3.50 -10.21
CA ASP A 136 -11.21 4.60 -10.21
C ASP A 136 -12.61 4.10 -9.81
N TYR A 137 -13.05 2.95 -10.36
CA TYR A 137 -14.28 2.31 -9.89
C TYR A 137 -14.23 2.02 -8.38
N GLU A 138 -13.10 1.49 -7.89
CA GLU A 138 -12.95 1.23 -6.47
C GLU A 138 -13.03 2.52 -5.63
N ASN A 139 -12.33 3.56 -6.06
CA ASN A 139 -12.28 4.85 -5.36
C ASN A 139 -13.62 5.59 -5.34
N GLU A 140 -14.34 5.59 -6.46
CA GLU A 140 -15.55 6.40 -6.68
C GLU A 140 -16.85 5.66 -6.35
N VAL A 141 -16.85 4.33 -6.38
CA VAL A 141 -18.06 3.51 -6.18
C VAL A 141 -17.91 2.54 -5.02
N PHE A 142 -16.91 1.65 -5.07
CA PHE A 142 -16.79 0.56 -4.09
C PHE A 142 -16.43 1.06 -2.69
N PHE A 143 -15.39 1.88 -2.54
CA PHE A 143 -14.96 2.40 -1.25
C PHE A 143 -16.02 3.30 -0.59
N PRO A 144 -16.73 4.19 -1.32
CA PRO A 144 -17.88 4.90 -0.77
C PRO A 144 -18.99 3.96 -0.29
N TYR A 145 -19.29 2.90 -1.04
CA TYR A 145 -20.26 1.89 -0.63
C TYR A 145 -19.85 1.20 0.69
N VAL A 146 -18.58 0.79 0.82
CA VAL A 146 -18.05 0.22 2.07
C VAL A 146 -18.15 1.24 3.21
N GLY A 147 -17.86 2.51 2.96
CA GLY A 147 -18.02 3.59 3.95
C GLY A 147 -19.46 3.73 4.45
N GLN A 148 -20.47 3.60 3.57
CA GLN A 148 -21.88 3.61 3.95
C GLN A 148 -22.24 2.41 4.85
N LEU A 149 -21.73 1.22 4.52
CA LEU A 149 -21.93 0.03 5.35
C LEU A 149 -21.33 0.20 6.76
N LEU A 150 -20.14 0.77 6.87
CA LEU A 150 -19.50 1.05 8.15
C LEU A 150 -20.28 2.08 8.97
N ALA A 151 -20.93 3.03 8.31
CA ALA A 151 -21.84 3.99 8.95
C ALA A 151 -23.22 3.39 9.32
N GLY A 152 -23.43 2.08 9.11
CA GLY A 152 -24.70 1.40 9.39
C GLY A 152 -25.83 1.75 8.42
N GLN A 153 -25.51 2.35 7.28
CA GLN A 153 -26.49 2.68 6.25
C GLN A 153 -26.80 1.42 5.43
N GLN A 154 -28.03 1.33 4.91
CA GLN A 154 -28.36 0.38 3.85
C GLN A 154 -28.18 1.08 2.50
N PRO A 155 -27.01 0.94 1.85
CA PRO A 155 -26.80 1.48 0.52
C PRO A 155 -27.90 0.94 -0.43
N GLY A 156 -28.51 1.84 -1.19
CA GLY A 156 -29.49 1.48 -2.21
C GLY A 156 -28.88 0.48 -3.19
N ARG A 157 -29.66 -0.56 -3.50
CA ARG A 157 -29.29 -1.60 -4.49
C ARG A 157 -29.10 -1.02 -5.89
#